data_AF-A0AAF0YA90-F1
#
_entry.id   AF-A0AAF0YA90-F1
#
_cell.length_a   1.000
_cell.length_b   1.000
_cell.length_c   1.000
_cell.angle_alpha   90.00
_cell.angle_beta   90.00
_cell.angle_gamma   90.00
#
_symmetry.space_group_name_H-M   'P 1'
#
loop_
_entity.id
_entity.type
_entity.pdbx_description
1 polymer ?
#
loop_
_entity_poly.entity_id
_entity_poly.type
_entity_poly.pdbx_seq_one_letter_code
_entity_poly.pdbx_strand_id
1 'polypeptide(L)'
;MSLFSAFKNKPNQQQDAPQQGGEYYAKTLRSNVDAFTSPPSPMSVRGSAALSPPLRSATASPRPKFPADQLRPFIRTLLSKTLVKVSWDSQDRSRMAFYSKELCERIKQRMIEIEPKGYKFIVTSTFSENLGQAGRADLSCHWEDADCAIQEMYSNDTLMVVIIAYAIRV
;
A
#
# COMPACT_ATOMS: atom_id res chain seq x y z
N MET A 1 53.57 -26.27 22.43
CA MET A 1 53.40 -27.40 21.48
C MET A 1 51.90 -27.46 21.17
N SER A 2 51.33 -26.87 20.12
CA SER A 2 51.55 -26.95 18.67
C SER A 2 51.66 -28.37 18.12
N LEU A 3 50.67 -28.77 17.30
CA LEU A 3 50.74 -29.50 16.02
C LEU A 3 49.30 -29.65 15.45
N PHE A 4 48.89 -28.76 14.51
CA PHE A 4 48.78 -28.99 13.05
C PHE A 4 47.75 -30.09 12.67
N SER A 5 46.52 -29.73 12.23
CA SER A 5 46.10 -29.45 10.84
C SER A 5 45.94 -30.68 9.92
N ALA A 6 44.77 -30.85 9.30
CA ALA A 6 44.64 -31.18 7.87
C ALA A 6 43.17 -31.17 7.41
N PHE A 7 42.87 -30.18 6.56
CA PHE A 7 41.77 -30.12 5.60
C PHE A 7 41.93 -31.17 4.48
N LYS A 8 40.82 -31.76 4.02
CA LYS A 8 40.55 -32.08 2.59
C LYS A 8 39.07 -32.52 2.44
N ASN A 9 38.15 -31.63 2.11
CA ASN A 9 37.74 -31.17 0.77
C ASN A 9 37.15 -32.27 -0.14
N LYS A 10 35.82 -32.25 -0.34
CA LYS A 10 35.08 -32.84 -1.46
C LYS A 10 33.79 -32.03 -1.75
N PRO A 11 33.30 -32.07 -2.99
CA PRO A 11 32.84 -30.88 -3.70
C PRO A 11 31.36 -30.53 -3.53
N ASN A 12 31.13 -29.24 -3.77
CA ASN A 12 29.88 -28.53 -3.92
C ASN A 12 28.97 -29.20 -4.98
N GLN A 13 27.83 -29.75 -4.57
CA GLN A 13 26.70 -29.96 -5.47
C GLN A 13 25.73 -28.80 -5.28
N GLN A 14 25.82 -27.86 -6.21
CA GLN A 14 24.84 -26.81 -6.45
C GLN A 14 23.54 -27.49 -6.91
N GLN A 15 22.50 -27.46 -6.07
CA GLN A 15 21.15 -27.83 -6.49
C GLN A 15 20.40 -26.54 -6.77
N ASP A 16 20.35 -26.16 -8.05
CA ASP A 16 19.58 -25.02 -8.55
C ASP A 16 18.08 -25.31 -8.40
N ALA A 17 17.44 -24.64 -7.44
CA ALA A 17 15.99 -24.54 -7.37
C ALA A 17 15.51 -23.47 -8.38
N PRO A 18 14.45 -23.72 -9.17
CA PRO A 18 13.98 -22.75 -10.16
C PRO A 18 13.34 -21.55 -9.46
N GLN A 19 13.99 -20.39 -9.55
CA GLN A 19 13.40 -19.08 -9.29
C GLN A 19 12.35 -18.76 -10.37
N GLN A 20 11.11 -19.22 -10.20
CA GLN A 20 10.02 -18.98 -11.17
C GLN A 20 8.90 -18.04 -10.67
N GLY A 21 9.01 -17.42 -9.49
CA GLY A 21 7.93 -16.60 -8.94
C GLY A 21 7.92 -15.11 -9.36
N GLY A 22 9.09 -14.53 -9.67
CA GLY A 22 9.23 -13.07 -9.86
C GLY A 22 9.20 -12.59 -11.31
N GLU A 23 9.69 -13.40 -12.26
CA GLU A 23 9.80 -12.97 -13.65
C GLU A 23 8.48 -12.97 -14.42
N TYR A 24 7.50 -13.77 -13.97
CA TYR A 24 6.22 -13.88 -14.65
C TYR A 24 5.38 -12.60 -14.54
N TYR A 25 5.52 -11.86 -13.42
CA TYR A 25 4.80 -10.60 -13.23
C TYR A 25 5.43 -9.43 -14.00
N ALA A 26 6.75 -9.44 -14.17
CA ALA A 26 7.48 -8.38 -14.86
C ALA A 26 7.32 -8.42 -16.39
N LYS A 27 7.14 -9.61 -16.98
CA LYS A 27 6.99 -9.76 -18.44
C LYS A 27 5.62 -9.29 -18.94
N THR A 28 4.55 -9.49 -18.17
CA THR A 28 3.19 -9.04 -18.52
C THR A 28 3.00 -7.52 -18.40
N LEU A 29 3.78 -6.83 -17.56
CA LEU A 29 3.70 -5.37 -17.44
C LEU A 29 4.45 -4.62 -18.53
N ARG A 30 5.50 -5.21 -19.14
CA ARG A 30 6.24 -4.56 -20.23
C ARG A 30 5.50 -4.64 -21.58
N SER A 31 4.76 -5.71 -21.85
CA SER A 31 4.03 -5.86 -23.12
C SER A 31 2.89 -4.86 -23.32
N ASN A 32 2.44 -4.17 -22.26
CA ASN A 32 1.33 -3.22 -22.33
C ASN A 32 1.75 -1.76 -22.52
N VAL A 33 3.06 -1.44 -22.45
CA VAL A 33 3.56 -0.07 -22.61
C VAL A 33 3.89 0.26 -24.07
N ASP A 34 4.28 -0.73 -24.87
CA ASP A 34 4.67 -0.50 -26.27
C ASP A 34 3.48 -0.33 -27.23
N ALA A 35 2.25 -0.55 -26.76
CA ALA A 35 1.04 -0.44 -27.59
C ALA A 35 0.49 1.00 -27.74
N PHE A 36 1.10 2.01 -27.08
CA PHE A 36 0.57 3.38 -27.04
C PHE A 36 1.23 4.40 -27.98
N THR A 37 2.12 3.98 -28.89
CA THR A 37 2.86 4.94 -29.75
C THR A 37 2.77 4.63 -31.26
N SER A 38 1.55 4.42 -31.77
CA SER A 38 1.30 4.38 -33.21
C SER A 38 0.45 5.59 -33.64
N PRO A 39 0.86 6.39 -34.64
CA PRO A 39 0.03 7.48 -35.15
C PRO A 39 -1.16 6.92 -35.95
N PRO A 40 -2.36 7.53 -35.88
CA PRO A 40 -3.51 7.05 -36.64
C PRO A 40 -3.41 7.47 -38.12
N SER A 41 -3.57 6.51 -39.02
CA SER A 41 -3.82 6.76 -40.45
C SER A 41 -5.24 7.33 -40.66
N PRO A 42 -5.46 8.19 -41.67
CA PRO A 42 -6.77 8.81 -41.90
C PRO A 42 -7.74 7.80 -42.55
N MET A 43 -8.83 7.47 -41.86
CA MET A 43 -9.93 6.70 -42.46
C MET A 43 -10.98 7.60 -43.12
N SER A 44 -11.32 7.20 -44.35
CA SER A 44 -12.33 7.76 -45.23
C SER A 44 -13.73 7.78 -44.59
N VAL A 45 -14.41 8.91 -44.76
CA VAL A 45 -15.80 9.13 -44.33
C VAL A 45 -16.73 8.34 -45.25
N ARG A 46 -17.44 7.34 -44.73
CA ARG A 46 -18.69 6.86 -45.35
C ARG A 46 -19.66 6.38 -44.29
N GLY A 47 -20.81 7.04 -44.25
CA GLY A 47 -21.82 6.89 -43.22
C GLY A 47 -22.47 5.51 -43.16
N SER A 48 -22.87 5.14 -41.96
CA SER A 48 -24.08 4.39 -41.67
C SER A 48 -24.44 4.70 -40.22
N ALA A 49 -25.65 5.23 -40.04
CA ALA A 49 -26.21 5.57 -38.74
C ALA A 49 -26.41 4.27 -37.93
N ALA A 50 -25.48 4.00 -37.02
CA ALA A 50 -25.67 3.02 -35.96
C ALA A 50 -25.97 3.80 -34.67
N LEU A 51 -27.17 3.60 -34.15
CA LEU A 51 -27.64 4.14 -32.87
C LEU A 51 -26.63 3.76 -31.78
N SER A 52 -25.83 4.73 -31.35
CA SER A 52 -24.96 4.56 -30.19
C SER A 52 -25.86 4.31 -28.98
N PRO A 53 -25.62 3.27 -28.15
CA PRO A 53 -26.31 3.17 -26.87
C PRO A 53 -26.00 4.45 -26.09
N PRO A 54 -26.99 5.03 -25.38
CA PRO A 54 -26.77 6.27 -24.66
C PRO A 54 -25.60 6.06 -23.70
N LEU A 55 -24.53 6.86 -23.89
CA LEU A 55 -23.54 7.10 -22.85
C LEU A 55 -24.36 7.44 -21.62
N ARG A 56 -24.41 6.51 -20.66
CA ARG A 56 -24.97 6.78 -19.35
C ARG A 56 -24.13 7.91 -18.82
N SER A 57 -24.62 9.14 -18.93
CA SER A 57 -24.21 10.25 -18.11
C SER A 57 -24.48 9.78 -16.69
N ALA A 58 -23.48 9.16 -16.09
CA ALA A 58 -23.44 8.83 -14.68
C ALA A 58 -23.28 10.16 -13.95
N THR A 59 -24.33 10.99 -14.00
CA THR A 59 -24.52 12.07 -13.04
C THR A 59 -24.86 11.36 -11.73
N ALA A 60 -23.85 10.75 -11.12
CA ALA A 60 -23.95 10.25 -9.76
C ALA A 60 -24.32 11.45 -8.91
N SER A 61 -25.43 11.35 -8.18
CA SER A 61 -25.75 12.33 -7.15
C SER A 61 -24.52 12.49 -6.24
N PRO A 62 -24.19 13.70 -5.74
CA PRO A 62 -23.05 13.88 -4.86
C PRO A 62 -23.22 12.99 -3.63
N ARG A 63 -22.57 11.84 -3.63
CA ARG A 63 -22.60 10.91 -2.51
C ARG A 63 -21.73 11.52 -1.40
N PRO A 64 -22.20 11.53 -0.15
CA PRO A 64 -21.45 12.11 0.95
C PRO A 64 -20.14 11.33 1.11
N LYS A 65 -19.00 12.04 1.07
CA LYS A 65 -17.67 11.48 1.26
C LYS A 65 -17.40 11.26 2.75
N PHE A 66 -16.54 10.27 3.05
CA PHE A 66 -16.06 10.08 4.41
C PHE A 66 -15.32 11.35 4.91
N PRO A 67 -15.62 11.86 6.12
CA PRO A 67 -15.04 13.11 6.62
C PRO A 67 -13.60 12.91 7.14
N ALA A 68 -12.66 12.76 6.20
CA ALA A 68 -11.24 12.48 6.45
C ALA A 68 -10.55 13.51 7.35
N ASP A 69 -11.00 14.77 7.34
CA ASP A 69 -10.42 15.85 8.13
C ASP A 69 -10.61 15.66 9.64
N GLN A 70 -11.59 14.86 10.06
CA GLN A 70 -11.76 14.49 11.47
C GLN A 70 -10.82 13.36 11.90
N LEU A 71 -10.42 12.49 10.96
CA LEU A 71 -9.60 11.31 11.25
C LEU A 71 -8.10 11.63 11.31
N ARG A 72 -7.59 12.47 10.40
CA ARG A 72 -6.15 12.86 10.37
C ARG A 72 -5.61 13.37 11.72
N PRO A 73 -6.23 14.38 12.38
CA PRO A 73 -5.73 14.89 13.66
C PRO A 73 -5.79 13.84 14.77
N PHE A 74 -6.79 12.95 14.72
CA PHE A 74 -6.87 11.81 15.64
C PHE A 74 -5.70 10.85 15.44
N ILE A 75 -5.41 10.43 14.19
CA ILE A 75 -4.29 9.51 13.89
C ILE A 75 -2.97 10.13 14.36
N ARG A 76 -2.69 11.40 14.01
CA ARG A 76 -1.47 12.10 14.44
C ARG A 76 -1.30 12.11 15.96
N THR A 77 -2.38 12.44 16.67
CA THR A 77 -2.38 12.49 18.14
C THR A 77 -2.18 11.11 18.74
N LEU A 78 -2.84 10.08 18.19
CA LEU A 78 -2.70 8.69 18.61
C LEU A 78 -1.25 8.20 18.44
N LEU A 79 -0.68 8.38 17.25
CA LEU A 79 0.70 7.98 16.97
C LEU A 79 1.69 8.69 17.88
N SER A 80 1.56 10.02 18.02
CA SER A 80 2.46 10.80 18.88
C SER A 80 2.36 10.37 20.35
N LYS A 81 1.17 10.09 20.87
CA LYS A 81 0.99 9.66 22.27
C LYS A 81 1.51 8.25 22.51
N THR A 82 1.26 7.33 21.59
CA THR A 82 1.63 5.91 21.76
C THR A 82 3.11 5.67 21.49
N LEU A 83 3.70 6.31 20.48
CA LEU A 83 5.02 5.97 19.96
C LEU A 83 6.16 6.91 20.39
N VAL A 84 5.88 8.01 21.10
CA VAL A 84 6.90 8.97 21.56
C VAL A 84 8.02 8.34 22.39
N LYS A 85 7.70 7.32 23.20
CA LYS A 85 8.66 6.60 24.05
C LYS A 85 9.01 5.21 23.54
N VAL A 86 8.58 4.87 22.32
CA VAL A 86 8.82 3.54 21.74
C VAL A 86 10.07 3.61 20.88
N SER A 87 11.06 2.77 21.20
CA SER A 87 12.22 2.54 20.35
C SER A 87 12.05 1.28 19.51
N TRP A 88 12.57 1.30 18.29
CA TRP A 88 12.66 0.10 17.47
C TRP A 88 13.58 -0.93 18.13
N ASP A 89 13.17 -2.20 18.05
CA ASP A 89 13.95 -3.34 18.50
C ASP A 89 13.75 -4.48 17.51
N SER A 90 14.84 -4.86 16.83
CA SER A 90 14.82 -5.91 15.80
C SER A 90 14.52 -7.30 16.37
N GLN A 91 14.80 -7.53 17.65
CA GLN A 91 14.58 -8.80 18.34
C GLN A 91 13.15 -8.93 18.84
N ASP A 92 12.50 -7.81 19.17
CA ASP A 92 11.14 -7.77 19.70
C ASP A 92 10.09 -7.47 18.63
N ARG A 93 9.99 -8.37 17.65
CA ARG A 93 8.97 -8.29 16.60
C ARG A 93 7.56 -8.41 17.15
N SER A 94 7.38 -9.13 18.25
CA SER A 94 6.08 -9.35 18.89
C SER A 94 5.50 -8.04 19.44
N ARG A 95 6.33 -7.20 20.07
CA ARG A 95 5.92 -5.87 20.53
C ARG A 95 5.57 -4.95 19.37
N MET A 96 6.32 -4.98 18.27
CA MET A 96 5.98 -4.21 17.07
C MET A 96 4.66 -4.66 16.45
N ALA A 97 4.42 -5.98 16.37
CA ALA A 97 3.16 -6.54 15.89
C ALA A 97 1.98 -6.16 16.80
N PHE A 98 2.19 -6.11 18.12
CA PHE A 98 1.18 -5.64 19.07
C PHE A 98 0.80 -4.17 18.81
N TYR A 99 1.78 -3.26 18.71
CA TYR A 99 1.50 -1.85 18.39
C TYR A 99 0.82 -1.70 17.03
N SER A 100 1.28 -2.44 16.02
CA SER A 100 0.68 -2.45 14.69
C SER A 100 -0.81 -2.80 14.74
N LYS A 101 -1.16 -3.87 15.46
CA LYS A 101 -2.55 -4.30 15.63
C LYS A 101 -3.36 -3.28 16.44
N GLU A 102 -2.86 -2.83 17.60
CA GLU A 102 -3.55 -1.91 18.49
C GLU A 102 -3.87 -0.58 17.80
N LEU A 103 -2.92 -0.01 17.07
CA LEU A 103 -3.13 1.23 16.31
C LEU A 103 -4.18 1.03 15.21
N CYS A 104 -4.07 -0.05 14.42
CA CYS A 104 -5.03 -0.34 13.36
C CYS A 104 -6.45 -0.50 13.91
N GLU A 105 -6.63 -1.21 15.02
CA GLU A 105 -7.93 -1.41 15.67
C GLU A 105 -8.52 -0.10 16.17
N ARG A 106 -7.73 0.74 16.86
CA ARG A 106 -8.20 2.04 17.37
C ARG A 106 -8.57 3.01 16.26
N ILE A 107 -7.80 3.05 15.18
CA ILE A 107 -8.08 3.89 14.02
C ILE A 107 -9.35 3.40 13.33
N LYS A 108 -9.47 2.10 13.08
CA LYS A 108 -10.67 1.52 12.48
C LYS A 108 -11.91 1.77 13.33
N GLN A 109 -11.81 1.63 14.66
CA GLN A 109 -12.90 1.94 15.58
C GLN A 109 -13.31 3.41 15.46
N ARG A 110 -12.34 4.33 15.39
CA ARG A 110 -12.64 5.75 15.19
C ARG A 110 -13.31 6.04 13.85
N MET A 111 -12.93 5.33 12.77
CA MET A 111 -13.61 5.45 11.48
C MET A 111 -15.08 5.04 11.56
N ILE A 112 -15.38 3.95 12.27
CA ILE A 112 -16.75 3.48 12.50
C ILE A 112 -17.56 4.48 13.34
N GLU A 113 -16.95 5.12 14.34
CA GLU A 113 -17.62 6.16 15.14
C GLU A 113 -17.96 7.41 14.32
N ILE A 114 -17.08 7.79 13.40
CA ILE A 114 -17.26 8.95 12.53
C ILE A 114 -18.38 8.69 11.51
N GLU A 115 -18.36 7.53 10.87
CA GLU A 115 -19.38 7.13 9.89
C GLU A 115 -19.63 5.62 9.99
N PRO A 116 -20.70 5.18 10.68
CA PRO A 116 -20.92 3.77 10.98
C PRO A 116 -21.47 2.97 9.81
N LYS A 117 -21.93 3.61 8.72
CA LYS A 117 -22.63 2.96 7.61
C LYS A 117 -22.07 3.38 6.26
N GLY A 118 -22.34 2.57 5.24
CA GLY A 118 -22.00 2.89 3.86
C GLY A 118 -20.53 2.71 3.49
N TYR A 119 -19.65 2.31 4.41
CA TYR A 119 -18.23 2.10 4.11
C TYR A 119 -17.72 0.77 4.66
N LYS A 120 -16.80 0.16 3.91
CA LYS A 120 -15.85 -0.86 4.37
C LYS A 120 -14.56 -0.16 4.76
N PHE A 121 -14.06 -0.48 5.95
CA PHE A 121 -12.84 0.11 6.49
C PHE A 121 -11.67 -0.87 6.51
N ILE A 122 -10.55 -0.42 5.94
CA ILE A 122 -9.26 -1.14 5.94
C ILE A 122 -8.22 -0.20 6.53
N VAL A 123 -7.40 -0.69 7.45
CA VAL A 123 -6.28 0.08 8.01
C VAL A 123 -5.04 -0.78 7.93
N THR A 124 -3.98 -0.23 7.33
CA THR A 124 -2.67 -0.87 7.23
C THR A 124 -1.66 -0.02 7.97
N SER A 125 -0.79 -0.68 8.75
CA SER A 125 0.35 -0.03 9.39
C SER A 125 1.65 -0.70 8.94
N THR A 126 2.63 0.11 8.58
CA THR A 126 3.97 -0.32 8.20
C THR A 126 4.95 0.27 9.19
N PHE A 127 5.65 -0.60 9.90
CA PHE A 127 6.69 -0.21 10.85
C PHE A 127 8.05 -0.50 10.23
N SER A 128 9.01 0.40 10.45
CA SER A 128 10.36 0.28 9.92
C SER A 128 11.34 0.92 10.87
N GLU A 129 12.55 0.38 10.92
CA GLU A 129 13.67 1.01 11.62
C GLU A 129 14.01 2.36 10.98
N ASN A 130 14.34 3.36 11.78
CA ASN A 130 14.88 4.61 11.30
C ASN A 130 16.42 4.59 11.41
N LEU A 131 17.08 4.52 10.26
CA LEU A 131 18.53 4.60 10.10
C LEU A 131 18.91 5.86 9.30
N GLY A 132 18.03 6.86 9.25
CA GLY A 132 18.21 8.07 8.44
C GLY A 132 18.04 7.83 6.94
N GLN A 133 17.45 6.70 6.53
CA GLN A 133 17.18 6.41 5.12
C GLN A 133 16.03 7.25 4.58
N ALA A 134 16.14 7.66 3.31
CA ALA A 134 15.03 8.23 2.57
C ALA A 134 14.07 7.11 2.11
N GLY A 135 12.80 7.25 2.43
CA GLY A 135 11.74 6.35 1.98
C GLY A 135 10.72 7.10 1.12
N ARG A 136 10.21 6.44 0.07
CA ARG A 136 9.07 6.91 -0.72
C ARG A 136 8.04 5.79 -0.80
N ALA A 137 6.79 6.13 -0.48
CA ALA A 137 5.65 5.24 -0.61
C ALA A 137 4.54 5.98 -1.34
N ASP A 138 4.20 5.50 -2.54
CA ASP A 138 3.07 5.97 -3.32
C ASP A 138 1.97 4.91 -3.32
N LEU A 139 0.74 5.35 -3.54
CA LEU A 139 -0.44 4.50 -3.66
C LEU A 139 -1.24 4.94 -4.88
N SER A 140 -1.74 3.97 -5.64
CA SER A 140 -2.72 4.19 -6.70
C SER A 140 -3.91 3.28 -6.48
N CYS A 141 -5.13 3.83 -6.55
CA CYS A 141 -6.38 3.12 -6.32
C CYS A 141 -7.31 3.30 -7.51
N HIS A 142 -8.07 2.26 -7.84
CA HIS A 142 -9.18 2.32 -8.78
C HIS A 142 -10.48 2.25 -8.00
N TRP A 143 -11.13 3.41 -7.81
CA TRP A 143 -12.20 3.58 -6.83
C TRP A 143 -13.22 4.63 -7.31
N GLU A 144 -14.36 4.75 -6.62
CA GLU A 144 -15.37 5.77 -6.93
C GLU A 144 -15.09 7.10 -6.21
N ASP A 145 -15.73 8.19 -6.62
CA ASP A 145 -15.50 9.54 -6.08
C ASP A 145 -15.73 9.69 -4.56
N ALA A 146 -16.54 8.80 -3.97
CA ALA A 146 -16.86 8.81 -2.55
C ALA A 146 -15.81 8.07 -1.70
N ASP A 147 -14.92 7.30 -2.32
CA ASP A 147 -13.88 6.54 -1.65
C ASP A 147 -12.76 7.46 -1.19
N CYS A 148 -12.09 7.09 -0.10
CA CYS A 148 -11.04 7.91 0.49
C CYS A 148 -9.91 7.06 1.06
N ALA A 149 -8.68 7.57 0.93
CA ALA A 149 -7.49 7.07 1.59
C ALA A 149 -6.87 8.22 2.40
N ILE A 150 -6.56 7.93 3.65
CA ILE A 150 -5.89 8.83 4.57
C ILE A 150 -4.55 8.22 4.89
N GLN A 151 -3.47 8.92 4.52
CA GLN A 151 -2.10 8.53 4.84
C GLN A 151 -1.55 9.46 5.90
N GLU A 152 -0.99 8.88 6.96
CA GLU A 152 -0.31 9.62 8.02
C GLU A 152 1.00 8.90 8.36
N MET A 153 2.03 9.70 8.62
CA MET A 153 3.37 9.21 8.95
C MET A 153 3.82 9.76 10.30
N TYR A 154 4.48 8.92 11.07
CA TYR A 154 5.15 9.26 12.31
C TYR A 154 6.58 8.75 12.27
N SER A 155 7.52 9.53 12.80
CA SER A 155 8.90 9.10 12.98
C SER A 155 9.48 9.64 14.27
N ASN A 156 10.37 8.85 14.87
CA ASN A 156 11.31 9.28 15.90
C ASN A 156 12.72 8.78 15.52
N ASP A 157 13.69 8.91 16.41
CA ASP A 157 15.10 8.59 16.13
C ASP A 157 15.35 7.14 15.68
N THR A 158 14.51 6.18 16.07
CA THR A 158 14.74 4.75 15.81
C THR A 158 13.62 4.07 15.02
N LEU A 159 12.44 4.71 14.90
CA LEU A 159 11.23 4.11 14.36
C LEU A 159 10.58 5.05 13.35
N MET A 160 10.15 4.50 12.22
CA MET A 160 9.21 5.11 11.28
C MET A 160 7.95 4.26 11.19
N VAL A 161 6.79 4.92 11.17
CA VAL A 161 5.48 4.28 11.00
C VAL A 161 4.69 5.01 9.94
N VAL A 162 4.19 4.27 8.97
CA VAL A 162 3.22 4.75 7.97
C VAL A 162 1.89 4.07 8.22
N ILE A 163 0.84 4.87 8.39
CA ILE A 163 -0.55 4.42 8.47
C ILE A 163 -1.24 4.80 7.18
N ILE A 164 -1.98 3.85 6.61
CA ILE A 164 -2.93 4.12 5.52
C ILE A 164 -4.30 3.57 5.94
N ALA A 165 -5.29 4.45 6.01
CA ALA A 165 -6.67 4.12 6.33
C ALA A 165 -7.54 4.35 5.09
N TYR A 166 -8.32 3.33 4.70
CA TYR A 166 -9.20 3.33 3.54
C TYR A 166 -10.65 3.28 3.99
N ALA A 167 -11.47 4.17 3.41
CA ALA A 167 -12.93 4.12 3.48
C ALA A 167 -13.45 3.86 2.07
N ILE A 168 -13.93 2.64 1.82
CA ILE A 168 -14.41 2.18 0.51
C ILE A 168 -15.92 2.02 0.59
N ARG A 169 -16.65 2.72 -0.29
CA ARG A 169 -18.10 2.76 -0.34
C ARG A 169 -18.66 1.37 -0.65
N VAL A 170 -19.75 1.03 0.04
CA VAL A 170 -20.58 -0.18 -0.18
C VAL A 170 -21.93 0.23 -0.73
#